data_AF-A0A401Q9U6-F1
#
_entry.id   AF-A0A401Q9U6-F1
#
_cell.length_a   1.000
_cell.length_b   1.000
_cell.length_c   1.000
_cell.angle_alpha   90.00
_cell.angle_beta   90.00
_cell.angle_gamma   90.00
#
_symmetry.space_group_name_H-M   'P 1'
#
loop_
_entity.id
_entity.type
_entity.pdbx_description
1 polymer ?
#
loop_
_entity_poly.entity_id
_entity_poly.type
_entity_poly.pdbx_seq_one_letter_code
_entity_poly.pdbx_strand_id
1 'polypeptide(L)'
;MERLQAENELINRGGSTFLIRQRVKESGEYAISIKYNNEVKHIKIISRDSSFHIAENKRFHGLTELVEYYKYHSLKEGFRSLDTTLQNPYKEPEEVSMYKAQRGRGHSASISCGYSFLAPASFNFLPPCSAPFWS
;
A
#
# COMPACT_ATOMS: atom_id res chain seq x y z
N MET A 1 -6.20 0.46 -7.36
CA MET A 1 -7.46 0.93 -7.99
C MET A 1 -7.15 2.05 -8.97
N GLU A 2 -7.64 1.97 -10.21
CA GLU A 2 -7.46 3.01 -11.22
C GLU A 2 -8.43 4.18 -11.07
N ARG A 3 -8.16 5.30 -11.75
CA ARG A 3 -8.99 6.52 -11.71
C ARG A 3 -10.44 6.24 -12.10
N LEU A 4 -10.64 5.61 -13.26
CA LEU A 4 -11.98 5.29 -13.80
C LEU A 4 -12.77 4.37 -12.87
N GLN A 5 -12.11 3.39 -12.25
CA GLN A 5 -12.77 2.52 -11.27
C GLN A 5 -13.23 3.31 -10.05
N ALA A 6 -12.40 4.22 -9.54
CA ALA A 6 -12.78 5.09 -8.42
C ALA A 6 -13.97 6.00 -8.78
N GLU A 7 -14.02 6.52 -10.00
CA GLU A 7 -15.13 7.35 -10.49
C GLU A 7 -16.44 6.54 -10.49
N ASN A 8 -16.45 5.34 -11.07
CA ASN A 8 -17.63 4.46 -11.11
C ASN A 8 -18.10 4.01 -9.72
N GLU A 9 -17.16 3.75 -8.80
CA GLU A 9 -17.48 3.34 -7.44
C GLU A 9 -18.05 4.48 -6.61
N LEU A 10 -17.57 5.72 -6.83
CA LEU A 10 -18.02 6.89 -6.08
C LEU A 10 -19.27 7.53 -6.68
N ILE A 11 -19.46 7.50 -8.00
CA ILE A 11 -20.58 8.20 -8.68
C ILE A 11 -21.95 7.70 -8.21
N ASN A 12 -22.07 6.41 -7.85
CA ASN A 12 -23.31 5.81 -7.33
C ASN A 12 -23.44 5.90 -5.80
N ARG A 13 -22.47 6.48 -5.08
CA ARG A 13 -22.46 6.60 -3.61
C ARG A 13 -23.01 7.94 -3.13
N GLY A 14 -23.12 8.10 -1.82
CA GLY A 14 -23.43 9.38 -1.17
C GLY A 14 -22.34 10.44 -1.37
N GLY A 15 -22.70 11.71 -1.23
CA GLY A 15 -21.72 12.81 -1.17
C GLY A 15 -20.75 12.63 0.00
N SER A 16 -19.56 13.23 -0.11
CA SER A 16 -18.49 13.13 0.91
C SER A 16 -17.87 11.73 1.05
N THR A 17 -18.20 10.81 0.14
CA THR A 17 -17.56 9.49 0.06
C THR A 17 -16.19 9.62 -0.61
N PHE A 18 -15.15 9.09 0.02
CA PHE A 18 -13.77 9.18 -0.43
C PHE A 18 -13.03 7.85 -0.40
N LEU A 19 -12.00 7.72 -1.22
CA LEU A 19 -11.06 6.62 -1.20
C LEU A 19 -9.65 7.10 -1.54
N ILE A 20 -8.66 6.37 -1.05
CA ILE A 20 -7.26 6.56 -1.45
C ILE A 20 -6.91 5.47 -2.44
N ARG A 21 -6.31 5.87 -3.55
CA ARG A 21 -5.80 4.96 -4.57
C ARG A 21 -4.29 5.12 -4.72
N GLN A 22 -3.60 4.00 -4.72
CA GLN A 22 -2.18 3.93 -5.06
C GLN A 22 -2.01 3.82 -6.57
N ARG A 23 -1.12 4.62 -7.15
CA ARG A 23 -0.70 4.48 -8.55
C ARG A 23 0.47 3.49 -8.61
N VAL A 24 0.26 2.38 -9.31
CA VAL A 24 1.27 1.30 -9.42
C VAL A 24 2.28 1.58 -10.54
N LYS A 25 1.91 2.37 -11.56
CA LYS A 25 2.78 2.73 -12.69
C LYS A 25 3.90 3.72 -12.33
N GLU A 26 3.68 4.56 -11.32
CA GLU A 26 4.59 5.62 -10.91
C GLU A 26 4.83 5.41 -9.41
N SER A 27 5.75 4.47 -9.12
CA SER A 27 6.00 3.93 -7.79
C SER A 27 6.08 5.01 -6.71
N GLY A 28 5.10 5.04 -5.82
CA GLY A 28 5.06 5.97 -4.68
C GLY A 28 4.08 7.13 -4.79
N GLU A 29 3.34 7.24 -5.90
CA GLU A 29 2.27 8.25 -6.02
C GLU A 29 0.92 7.75 -5.50
N TYR A 30 0.30 8.55 -4.63
CA TYR A 30 -1.05 8.32 -4.14
C TYR A 30 -2.00 9.39 -4.67
N ALA A 31 -3.29 9.07 -4.70
CA ALA A 31 -4.32 10.06 -5.00
C ALA A 31 -5.57 9.81 -4.15
N ILE A 32 -6.22 10.88 -3.72
CA ILE A 32 -7.54 10.83 -3.09
C ILE A 32 -8.60 11.04 -4.16
N SER A 33 -9.59 10.18 -4.21
CA SER A 33 -10.80 10.37 -5.02
C SER A 33 -11.97 10.60 -4.08
N ILE A 34 -12.75 11.66 -4.28
CA ILE A 34 -13.90 12.03 -3.43
C ILE A 34 -15.09 12.47 -4.28
N LYS A 35 -16.31 12.05 -3.91
CA LYS A 35 -17.54 12.56 -4.50
C LYS A 35 -17.98 13.85 -3.83
N TYR A 36 -18.09 14.91 -4.61
CA TYR A 36 -18.56 16.23 -4.16
C TYR A 36 -19.45 16.85 -5.23
N ASN A 37 -20.63 17.33 -4.82
CA ASN A 37 -21.57 18.05 -5.69
C ASN A 37 -21.89 17.31 -7.01
N ASN A 38 -22.19 16.00 -6.91
CA ASN A 38 -22.41 15.09 -8.05
C ASN A 38 -21.22 14.89 -9.00
N GLU A 39 -20.04 15.40 -8.66
CA GLU A 39 -18.80 15.16 -9.41
C GLU A 39 -17.80 14.36 -8.57
N VAL A 40 -16.98 13.55 -9.22
CA VAL A 40 -15.84 12.91 -8.57
C VAL A 40 -14.60 13.76 -8.80
N LYS A 41 -14.01 14.26 -7.72
CA LYS A 41 -12.76 15.02 -7.74
C LYS A 41 -11.60 14.11 -7.39
N HIS A 42 -10.46 14.33 -8.05
CA HIS A 42 -9.23 13.59 -7.81
C HIS A 42 -8.11 14.53 -7.39
N ILE A 43 -7.47 14.18 -6.30
CA ILE A 43 -6.43 14.97 -5.67
C ILE A 43 -5.15 14.16 -5.68
N LYS A 44 -4.08 14.73 -6.23
CA LYS A 44 -2.76 14.09 -6.23
C LYS A 44 -2.12 14.27 -4.86
N ILE A 45 -1.63 13.19 -4.27
CA ILE A 45 -0.81 13.21 -3.06
C ILE A 45 0.64 13.12 -3.50
N ILE A 46 1.41 14.14 -3.15
CA ILE A 46 2.83 14.25 -3.44
C ILE A 46 3.58 13.74 -2.21
N SER A 47 4.44 12.75 -2.43
CA SER A 47 5.39 12.26 -1.43
C SER A 47 6.77 12.84 -1.76
N ARG A 48 7.29 13.71 -0.90
CA ARG A 48 8.61 14.33 -1.06
C ARG A 48 9.28 14.46 0.30
N ASP A 49 10.58 14.17 0.38
CA ASP A 49 11.36 14.36 1.62
C ASP A 49 10.70 13.68 2.85
N SER A 50 10.23 12.43 2.67
CA SER A 50 9.48 11.66 3.70
C SER A 50 8.21 12.34 4.24
N SER A 51 7.67 13.31 3.51
CA SER A 51 6.46 14.04 3.85
C SER A 51 5.40 13.91 2.75
N PHE A 52 4.15 13.73 3.15
CA PHE A 52 2.99 13.68 2.27
C PHE A 52 2.28 15.03 2.28
N HIS A 53 1.97 15.55 1.10
CA HIS A 53 1.18 16.77 0.97
C HIS A 53 0.31 16.70 -0.28
N ILE A 54 -0.84 17.35 -0.18
CA ILE A 54 -1.84 17.44 -1.25
C ILE A 54 -1.86 18.86 -1.84
N ALA A 55 -1.63 19.85 -0.98
CA ALA A 55 -1.48 21.24 -1.33
C ALA A 55 -0.23 21.77 -0.62
N GLU A 56 0.48 22.71 -1.24
CA GLU A 56 1.77 23.21 -0.75
C GLU A 56 1.67 23.93 0.61
N ASN A 57 0.45 24.27 1.01
CA ASN A 57 0.14 24.92 2.28
C ASN A 57 0.31 24.01 3.50
N LYS A 58 0.25 22.67 3.34
CA LYS A 58 0.30 21.74 4.47
C LYS A 58 1.06 20.46 4.14
N ARG A 59 1.97 20.08 5.03
CA ARG A 59 2.77 18.84 4.96
C ARG A 59 2.46 17.94 6.15
N PHE A 60 2.44 16.64 5.91
CA PHE A 60 2.13 15.59 6.89
C PHE A 60 3.23 14.54 6.88
N HIS A 61 3.52 13.88 8.01
CA HIS A 61 4.54 12.83 8.06
C HIS A 61 3.98 11.50 7.57
N GLY A 62 2.67 11.27 7.74
CA GLY A 62 1.98 10.08 7.26
C GLY A 62 0.78 10.38 6.37
N LEU A 63 0.46 9.42 5.50
CA LEU A 63 -0.81 9.40 4.76
C LEU A 63 -2.02 9.36 5.71
N THR A 64 -1.90 8.64 6.82
CA THR A 64 -2.94 8.55 7.86
C THR A 64 -3.22 9.91 8.49
N GLU A 65 -2.17 10.63 8.90
CA GLU A 65 -2.30 11.98 9.48
C GLU A 65 -2.95 12.96 8.51
N LEU A 66 -2.55 12.90 7.23
CA LEU A 66 -3.14 13.70 6.18
C LEU A 66 -4.65 13.46 6.10
N VAL A 67 -5.07 12.19 6.09
CA VAL A 67 -6.48 11.82 5.96
C VAL A 67 -7.25 12.30 7.19
N GLU A 68 -6.72 12.03 8.37
CA GLU A 68 -7.32 12.41 9.65
C GLU A 68 -7.52 13.92 9.77
N TYR A 69 -6.54 14.72 9.37
CA TYR A 69 -6.68 16.18 9.33
C TYR A 69 -7.85 16.61 8.44
N TYR A 70 -7.92 16.10 7.21
CA TYR A 70 -8.99 16.47 6.27
C TYR A 70 -10.36 15.84 6.58
N LYS A 71 -10.47 14.99 7.62
CA LYS A 71 -11.79 14.60 8.17
C LYS A 71 -12.46 15.77 8.87
N TYR A 72 -11.68 16.60 9.56
CA TYR A 72 -12.16 17.75 10.32
C TYR A 72 -11.97 19.07 9.59
N HIS A 73 -11.02 19.15 8.65
CA HIS A 73 -10.72 20.34 7.87
C HIS A 73 -11.18 20.21 6.42
N SER A 74 -11.95 21.19 5.93
CA SER A 74 -12.41 21.22 4.54
C SER A 74 -11.23 21.29 3.57
N LEU A 75 -11.33 20.57 2.45
CA LEU A 75 -10.35 20.59 1.35
C LEU A 75 -10.26 21.95 0.63
N LYS A 76 -11.15 22.89 0.96
CA LYS A 76 -11.18 24.25 0.43
C LYS A 76 -9.92 25.06 0.64
N GLU A 77 -9.13 24.70 1.65
CA GLU A 77 -7.87 25.39 1.98
C GLU A 77 -6.86 25.31 0.83
N GLY A 78 -6.82 24.18 0.12
CA GLY A 78 -6.01 23.99 -1.09
C GLY A 78 -6.82 24.04 -2.39
N PHE A 79 -8.09 23.63 -2.35
CA PHE A 79 -8.95 23.52 -3.54
C PHE A 79 -10.24 24.28 -3.31
N ARG A 80 -10.28 25.57 -3.65
CA ARG A 80 -11.45 26.44 -3.41
C ARG A 80 -12.78 25.90 -3.96
N SER A 81 -12.73 25.05 -4.99
CA SER A 81 -13.89 24.40 -5.58
C SER A 81 -14.38 23.15 -4.84
N LEU A 82 -13.73 22.76 -3.73
CA LEU A 82 -13.98 21.52 -2.98
C LEU A 82 -14.19 21.82 -1.49
N ASP A 83 -15.33 22.43 -1.14
CA ASP A 83 -15.71 22.70 0.25
C ASP A 83 -16.39 21.48 0.88
N THR A 84 -15.60 20.41 1.07
CA THR A 84 -16.04 19.19 1.77
C THR A 84 -14.90 18.58 2.56
N THR A 85 -15.25 17.70 3.50
CA THR A 85 -14.34 16.95 4.35
C THR A 85 -14.37 15.46 3.99
N LEU A 86 -13.35 14.72 4.42
CA LEU A 86 -13.25 13.27 4.24
C LEU A 86 -14.18 12.55 5.24
N GLN A 87 -15.49 12.49 4.96
CA GLN A 87 -16.46 11.94 5.90
C GLN A 87 -16.62 10.42 5.79
N ASN A 88 -16.90 9.91 4.59
CA ASN A 88 -17.28 8.52 4.40
C ASN A 88 -16.16 7.74 3.68
N PRO A 89 -15.35 6.93 4.40
CA PRO A 89 -14.36 6.09 3.75
C PRO A 89 -15.05 4.99 2.94
N TYR A 90 -14.72 4.86 1.66
CA TYR A 90 -15.26 3.83 0.78
C TYR A 90 -14.56 2.48 0.95
N LYS A 91 -13.26 2.51 1.24
CA LYS A 91 -12.50 1.37 1.74
C LYS A 91 -11.74 1.91 2.94
N GLU A 92 -11.79 1.23 4.08
CA GLU A 92 -10.76 1.43 5.09
C GLU A 92 -9.41 1.36 4.37
N PRO A 93 -8.42 2.19 4.75
CA PRO A 93 -7.07 1.92 4.31
C PRO A 93 -6.76 0.53 4.87
N GLU A 94 -6.93 -0.52 4.04
CA GLU A 94 -6.22 -1.77 4.27
C GLU A 94 -4.81 -1.31 4.47
N GLU A 95 -4.32 -1.40 5.71
CA GLU A 95 -2.99 -0.97 6.11
C GLU A 95 -2.06 -1.55 5.06
N VAL A 96 -1.66 -0.71 4.10
CA VAL A 96 -0.88 -1.20 2.99
C VAL A 96 0.37 -1.65 3.68
N SER A 97 0.57 -2.96 3.63
CA SER A 97 1.54 -3.77 4.34
C SER A 97 2.93 -3.49 3.77
N MET A 98 3.25 -2.20 3.57
CA MET A 98 4.51 -1.65 3.13
C MET A 98 5.59 -1.79 4.20
N TYR A 99 5.23 -2.14 5.44
CA TYR A 99 6.21 -2.57 6.44
C TYR A 99 6.67 -4.03 6.27
N LYS A 100 6.14 -4.79 5.29
CA LYS A 100 6.70 -6.10 4.89
C LYS A 100 7.48 -6.02 3.58
N ALA A 101 8.35 -5.02 3.46
CA ALA A 101 9.47 -5.14 2.55
C ALA A 101 10.73 -4.59 3.22
N GLN A 102 11.65 -5.53 3.53
CA GLN A 102 13.09 -5.36 3.74
C GLN A 102 13.60 -5.06 5.17
N ARG A 103 14.06 -6.10 5.89
CA ARG A 103 15.46 -6.37 6.36
C ARG A 103 15.49 -7.83 6.87
N GLY A 104 16.44 -8.71 6.57
CA GLY A 104 17.74 -8.51 5.96
C GLY A 104 18.40 -9.80 5.48
N ARG A 105 19.46 -9.57 4.71
CA ARG A 105 20.44 -10.49 4.17
C ARG A 105 21.58 -10.63 5.19
N GLY A 106 21.91 -11.86 5.57
CA GLY A 106 23.20 -12.28 6.15
C GLY A 106 23.43 -12.04 7.65
N HIS A 107 23.69 -13.11 8.42
CA HIS A 107 25.02 -13.42 8.96
C HIS A 107 25.07 -14.74 9.76
N SER A 108 26.28 -15.28 9.74
CA SER A 108 26.81 -16.51 10.31
C SER A 108 26.73 -16.62 11.84
N ALA A 109 26.88 -17.87 12.32
CA ALA A 109 27.31 -18.29 13.67
C ALA A 109 26.25 -18.12 14.80
N SER A 110 26.04 -19.03 15.75
CA SER A 110 26.82 -20.15 16.27
C SER A 110 25.92 -21.07 17.12
N ILE A 111 26.23 -22.36 17.08
CA ILE A 111 26.32 -23.31 18.23
C ILE A 111 25.15 -23.32 19.22
N SER A 112 24.41 -24.43 19.24
CA SER A 112 24.08 -25.07 20.52
C SER A 112 24.19 -26.59 20.38
N CYS A 113 24.86 -27.16 21.37
CA CYS A 113 25.20 -28.56 21.47
C CYS A 113 23.96 -29.45 21.56
N GLY A 114 24.03 -30.61 20.90
CA GLY A 114 23.08 -31.70 21.07
C GLY A 114 23.78 -33.03 20.79
N TYR A 115 24.62 -33.45 21.73
CA TYR A 115 25.14 -34.82 21.79
C TYR A 115 23.97 -35.80 21.89
N SER A 116 23.93 -36.79 20.99
CA SER A 116 23.41 -38.17 21.19
C SER A 116 23.65 -38.96 19.90
N PHE A 117 24.77 -39.67 19.80
CA PHE A 117 24.84 -41.13 20.02
C PHE A 117 24.15 -41.98 18.93
N LEU A 118 24.99 -42.55 18.05
CA LEU A 118 24.97 -43.92 17.52
C LEU A 118 23.63 -44.56 17.11
N ALA A 119 23.45 -44.83 15.81
CA ALA A 119 23.39 -46.21 15.28
C ALA A 119 23.32 -46.25 13.74
N PRO A 120 23.90 -47.28 13.09
CA PRO A 120 23.91 -47.48 11.64
C PRO A 120 22.79 -48.45 11.21
N ALA A 121 22.08 -48.16 10.12
CA ALA A 121 21.46 -49.18 9.27
C ALA A 121 20.88 -48.54 8.01
N SER A 122 21.41 -48.99 6.88
CA SER A 122 20.66 -49.46 5.71
C SER A 122 19.32 -48.79 5.44
N PHE A 123 19.21 -48.07 4.32
CA PHE A 123 18.12 -48.35 3.37
C PHE A 123 18.49 -47.79 1.99
N ASN A 124 18.64 -48.71 1.04
CA ASN A 124 18.58 -48.44 -0.38
C ASN A 124 17.35 -47.60 -0.71
N PHE A 125 17.50 -46.54 -1.50
CA PHE A 125 16.50 -46.17 -2.49
C PHE A 125 17.13 -45.24 -3.54
N LEU A 126 17.75 -45.85 -4.56
CA LEU A 126 17.80 -45.24 -5.89
C LEU A 126 16.37 -45.26 -6.44
N PRO A 127 15.90 -44.16 -7.03
CA PRO A 127 15.05 -44.28 -8.19
C PRO A 127 15.68 -43.60 -9.42
N PRO A 128 15.32 -44.07 -10.62
CA PRO A 128 16.01 -43.80 -11.87
C PRO A 128 15.40 -42.57 -12.54
N CYS A 129 16.21 -41.67 -13.06
CA CYS A 129 15.74 -40.77 -14.11
C CYS A 129 16.79 -40.74 -15.21
N SER A 130 16.55 -41.64 -16.15
CA SER A 130 17.21 -41.74 -17.44
C SER A 130 17.04 -40.46 -18.26
N ALA A 131 18.15 -40.14 -18.95
CA ALA A 131 18.27 -39.55 -20.28
C ALA A 131 18.07 -38.02 -20.44
N PRO A 132 18.53 -37.41 -21.57
CA PRO A 132 19.59 -37.83 -22.50
C PRO A 132 20.64 -36.71 -22.75
N PHE A 133 21.87 -37.09 -23.10
CA PHE A 133 22.89 -36.18 -23.64
C PHE A 133 22.78 -36.18 -25.17
N TRP A 134 22.41 -35.04 -25.76
CA TRP A 134 22.45 -34.85 -27.21
C TRP A 134 23.87 -34.49 -27.66
N SER A 135 24.33 -35.27 -28.63
CA SER A 135 25.31 -35.05 -29.71
C SER A 135 26.73 -34.58 -29.42
#